data_AF-A0A3M3W987-F1
#
_entry.id   AF-A0A3M3W987-F1
#
_cell.length_a   1.000
_cell.length_b   1.000
_cell.length_c   1.000
_cell.angle_alpha   90.00
_cell.angle_beta   90.00
_cell.angle_gamma   90.00
#
_symmetry.space_group_name_H-M   'P 1'
#
loop_
_entity.id
_entity.type
_entity.pdbx_description
1 polymer ?
#
loop_
_entity_poly.entity_id
_entity_poly.type
_entity_poly.pdbx_seq_one_letter_code
_entity_poly.pdbx_strand_id
1 'polypeptide(L)' 'MLLRKADLIVLVVRAEDTTVPMLEDTLNNLNTAFKKVDGIIINRRRFEVPEQVLNFLKRIGSRG' A
#
# COMPACT_ATOMS: atom_id res chain seq x y z
N MET A 1 -8.16 -10.95 -21.15
CA MET A 1 -7.25 -12.12 -21.26
C MET A 1 -5.76 -11.78 -21.01
N LEU A 2 -5.39 -10.55 -20.66
CA LEU A 2 -3.98 -10.17 -20.49
C LEU A 2 -3.28 -10.81 -19.28
N LEU A 3 -3.96 -10.95 -18.14
CA LEU A 3 -3.32 -11.44 -16.91
C LEU A 3 -2.99 -12.95 -16.91
N ARG A 4 -3.68 -13.77 -17.71
CA ARG A 4 -3.42 -15.23 -17.74
C ARG A 4 -2.08 -15.62 -18.38
N LYS A 5 -1.44 -14.70 -19.10
CA LYS A 5 -0.13 -14.91 -19.75
C LYS A 5 0.99 -14.10 -19.10
N ALA A 6 0.71 -13.44 -17.96
CA ALA A 6 1.73 -12.68 -17.26
C ALA A 6 2.63 -13.63 -16.48
N ASP A 7 3.95 -13.47 -16.63
CA ASP A 7 4.94 -14.24 -15.86
C ASP A 7 4.98 -13.82 -14.39
N LEU A 8 4.50 -12.61 -14.08
CA LEU A 8 4.44 -12.03 -12.75
C LEU A 8 3.11 -11.28 -12.52
N ILE A 9 2.49 -11.52 -11.37
CA ILE A 9 1.28 -10.84 -10.93
C ILE A 9 1.54 -10.17 -9.58
N VAL A 10 1.38 -8.85 -9.55
CA VAL A 10 1.60 -8.03 -8.36
C VAL A 10 0.33 -7.27 -8.00
N LEU A 11 -0.05 -7.30 -6.71
CA LEU A 11 -1.19 -6.55 -6.19
C LEU A 11 -0.71 -5.22 -5.58
N VAL A 12 -1.26 -4.09 -6.02
CA VAL A 12 -1.00 -2.77 -5.43
C VAL A 12 -2.18 -2.39 -4.52
N VAL A 13 -1.90 -2.15 -3.23
CA VAL A 13 -2.91 -1.75 -2.23
C VAL A 13 -2.61 -0.38 -1.64
N ARG A 14 -3.65 0.42 -1.34
CA ARG A 14 -3.50 1.70 -0.63
C ARG A 14 -3.59 1.46 0.88
N ALA A 15 -2.50 1.66 1.61
CA ALA A 15 -2.42 1.39 3.04
C ALA A 15 -3.45 2.16 3.88
N GLU A 16 -3.78 3.39 3.48
CA GLU A 16 -4.72 4.28 4.19
C GLU A 16 -6.20 3.82 4.09
N ASP A 17 -6.55 3.08 3.03
CA ASP A 17 -7.93 2.68 2.74
C ASP A 17 -8.15 1.16 2.77
N THR A 18 -7.09 0.37 2.96
CA THR A 18 -7.14 -1.09 2.88
C THR A 18 -7.09 -1.70 4.27
N THR A 19 -8.09 -2.51 4.59
CA THR A 19 -8.10 -3.31 5.82
C THR A 19 -7.49 -4.70 5.56
N VAL A 20 -7.00 -5.36 6.63
CA VAL A 20 -6.43 -6.71 6.52
C VAL A 20 -7.43 -7.73 5.92
N PRO A 21 -8.71 -7.79 6.35
CA PRO A 21 -9.65 -8.74 5.75
C PRO A 21 -9.90 -8.50 4.25
N MET A 22 -9.98 -7.24 3.83
CA MET A 22 -10.16 -6.89 2.42
C MET A 22 -8.96 -7.31 1.56
N LEU A 23 -7.75 -7.23 2.12
CA LEU A 23 -6.54 -7.72 1.47
C LEU A 23 -6.57 -9.26 1.32
N GLU A 24 -6.96 -9.98 2.37
CA GLU A 24 -7.07 -11.45 2.36
C GLU A 24 -8.08 -11.94 1.32
N ASP A 25 -9.27 -11.34 1.26
CA ASP A 25 -10.30 -11.66 0.25
C ASP A 25 -9.78 -11.43 -1.18
N THR A 26 -9.08 -10.33 -1.41
CA THR A 26 -8.51 -10.00 -2.72
C THR A 26 -7.42 -11.01 -3.12
N LEU A 27 -6.55 -11.39 -2.19
CA LEU A 27 -5.52 -12.39 -2.44
C LEU A 27 -6.12 -13.77 -2.74
N ASN A 28 -7.16 -14.18 -2.02
CA ASN A 28 -7.86 -15.45 -2.28
C ASN A 28 -8.49 -15.48 -3.68
N ASN A 29 -9.11 -14.38 -4.10
CA ASN A 29 -9.69 -14.25 -5.44
C ASN A 29 -8.63 -14.30 -6.54
N LEU A 30 -7.51 -13.58 -6.37
CA LEU A 30 -6.42 -13.58 -7.34
C LEU A 30 -5.71 -14.93 -7.40
N ASN A 31 -5.46 -15.58 -6.27
CA ASN A 31 -4.91 -16.93 -6.21
C ASN A 31 -5.84 -17.95 -6.88
N THR A 32 -7.15 -17.83 -6.72
CA THR A 32 -8.10 -18.72 -7.42
C THR A 32 -8.10 -18.48 -8.93
N ALA A 33 -8.04 -17.22 -9.36
CA ALA A 33 -8.11 -16.85 -10.77
C ALA A 33 -6.82 -17.13 -11.55
N PHE A 34 -5.66 -16.95 -10.90
CA PHE A 34 -4.34 -16.98 -11.56
C PHE A 34 -3.38 -18.03 -10.99
N LYS A 35 -3.75 -18.75 -9.94
CA LYS A 35 -2.93 -19.75 -9.22
C LYS A 35 -1.63 -19.22 -8.61
N LYS A 36 -1.33 -17.92 -8.76
CA LYS A 36 -0.12 -17.28 -8.25
C LYS A 36 -0.30 -15.77 -8.12
N VAL A 37 0.14 -15.22 -6.99
CA VAL A 37 0.43 -13.79 -6.79
C VAL A 37 1.87 -13.73 -6.27
N ASP A 38 2.75 -13.03 -6.98
CA ASP A 38 4.20 -13.01 -6.70
C ASP A 38 4.58 -12.02 -5.60
N GLY A 39 3.71 -11.05 -5.31
CA GLY A 39 3.96 -10.07 -4.27
C GLY A 39 2.88 -9.02 -4.14
N ILE A 40 2.98 -8.25 -3.05
CA ILE A 40 2.08 -7.15 -2.72
C ILE A 40 2.91 -5.88 -2.56
N ILE A 41 2.52 -4.82 -3.27
CA ILE A 41 3.07 -3.49 -3.10
C ILE A 41 2.11 -2.68 -2.23
N ILE A 42 2.57 -2.29 -1.05
CA ILE A 42 1.85 -1.41 -0.15
C ILE A 42 2.18 0.04 -0.54
N ASN A 43 1.18 0.75 -1.05
CA ASN A 43 1.29 2.13 -1.51
C ASN A 43 0.61 3.09 -0.53
N ARG A 44 1.00 4.37 -0.55
CA ARG A 44 0.47 5.44 0.32
C ARG A 44 0.49 5.10 1.81
N ARG A 45 1.52 4.37 2.25
CA ARG A 45 1.82 4.29 3.68
C ARG A 45 2.23 5.68 4.14
N ARG A 46 1.30 6.44 4.70
CA ARG A 46 1.63 7.69 5.39
C ARG A 46 2.41 7.30 6.64
N PHE A 47 3.69 7.65 6.67
CA PHE A 47 4.39 7.75 7.94
C PHE A 47 3.76 8.94 8.66
N GLU A 48 3.09 8.68 9.79
CA GLU A 48 2.72 9.75 10.70
C GLU A 48 4.01 10.46 11.10
N VAL A 49 4.19 11.69 10.61
CA VAL A 49 5.29 12.54 11.06
C VAL A 49 4.97 12.87 12.51
N PRO A 50 5.83 12.46 13.49
CA PRO A 50 5.53 12.70 14.89
C PRO A 50 5.27 14.19 15.13
N GLU A 51 4.30 14.52 15.98
CA GLU A 51 3.92 15.91 16.24
C GLU A 51 5.11 16.78 16.66
N GLN A 52 6.08 16.19 17.36
CA GLN A 52 7.33 16.86 17.75
C GLN A 52 8.12 17.38 16.54
N VAL A 53 8.18 16.60 15.46
CA VAL A 53 8.86 16.98 14.21
C VAL A 53 8.06 18.06 13.49
N LEU A 54 6.73 17.94 13.45
CA LEU A 54 5.86 18.98 12.88
C LEU A 54 6.01 20.32 13.64
N ASN A 55 6.06 20.27 14.97
CA ASN A 55 6.24 21.45 15.82
C ASN A 55 7.62 22.08 15.64
N PHE A 56 8.66 21.26 15.49
CA PHE A 56 10.01 21.73 15.18
C PHE A 56 10.08 22.46 13.83
N LEU A 57 9.51 21.86 12.77
CA LEU A 57 9.46 22.45 11.43
C LEU A 57 8.69 23.79 11.43
N LYS A 58 7.54 23.85 12.11
CA LYS A 58 6.77 25.10 12.29
C LYS A 58 7.60 26.19 12.98
N ARG A 59 8.38 25.83 14.00
CA ARG A 59 9.23 26.79 14.73
C ARG A 59 10.39 27.33 13.91
N ILE A 60 10.91 26.55 12.95
CA ILE A 60 11.98 27.00 12.04
C ILE A 60 11.40 27.87 10.92
N GLY A 61 10.26 27.47 10.33
CA GLY A 61 9.62 28.23 9.26
C GLY A 61 9.06 29.58 9.69
N SER A 62 8.70 29.74 10.98
CA SER A 62 8.16 31.01 11.51
C SER A 62 9.23 32.08 11.82
N ARG A 63 10.51 31.81 11.55
CA ARG A 63 11.64 32.72 11.80
C ARG A 63 12.22 33.36 10.53
N GLY A 64 11.53 33.21 9.39
CA GLY A 64 11.86 33.87 8.12
C GLY A 64 10.97 35.06 7.84
#